data_AF-A0A952WCY1-F1
#
_entry.id   AF-A0A952WCY1-F1
#
_cell.length_a   1.000
_cell.length_b   1.000
_cell.length_c   1.000
_cell.angle_alpha   90.00
_cell.angle_beta   90.00
_cell.angle_gamma   90.00
#
_symmetry.space_group_name_H-M   'P 1'
#
loop_
_entity.id
_entity.type
_entity.pdbx_description
1 polymer ?
#
loop_
_entity_poly.entity_id
_entity_poly.type
_entity_poly.pdbx_seq_one_letter_code
_entity_poly.pdbx_strand_id
1 'polypeptide(L)'
;MGLDFAIDELYATQWTPLDSSGCAHHTDGRAYPRIERIKREFAESGFTLGLRHVQLFDCYRAEWRDASGNPAGAVVGRTEAEAGVYALSQLRRSLVAVS
;
A
#
# COMPACT_ATOMS: atom_id res chain seq x y z
N MET A 1 -13.85 -1.95 0.41
CA MET A 1 -13.09 -1.08 -0.51
C MET A 1 -12.49 -1.99 -1.56
N GLY A 2 -12.76 -1.75 -2.84
CA GLY A 2 -12.20 -2.58 -3.92
C GLY A 2 -10.80 -2.13 -4.32
N LEU A 3 -10.11 -2.97 -5.09
CA LEU A 3 -8.76 -2.68 -5.59
C LEU A 3 -8.74 -1.46 -6.52
N ASP A 4 -9.83 -1.24 -7.28
CA ASP A 4 -10.08 -0.07 -8.10
C ASP A 4 -9.94 1.24 -7.31
N PHE A 5 -10.61 1.33 -6.16
CA PHE A 5 -10.53 2.49 -5.29
C PHE A 5 -9.12 2.66 -4.70
N ALA A 6 -8.47 1.57 -4.29
CA ALA A 6 -7.11 1.63 -3.77
C ALA A 6 -6.12 2.16 -4.82
N ILE A 7 -6.31 1.80 -6.09
CA ILE A 7 -5.52 2.29 -7.22
C ILE A 7 -5.80 3.78 -7.47
N ASP A 8 -7.08 4.21 -7.44
CA ASP A 8 -7.43 5.63 -7.55
C ASP A 8 -6.73 6.47 -6.49
N GLU A 9 -6.78 6.01 -5.23
CA GLU A 9 -6.14 6.67 -4.11
C GLU A 9 -4.62 6.72 -4.24
N LEU A 10 -4.00 5.65 -4.76
CA LEU A 10 -2.57 5.64 -5.04
C LEU A 10 -2.21 6.66 -6.14
N TYR A 11 -2.97 6.70 -7.23
CA TYR A 11 -2.71 7.61 -8.36
C TYR A 11 -2.94 9.08 -7.95
N ALA A 12 -3.87 9.35 -7.03
CA ALA A 12 -4.07 10.68 -6.46
C ALA A 12 -2.81 11.22 -5.75
N THR A 13 -1.90 10.34 -5.30
CA THR A 13 -0.59 10.71 -4.73
C THR A 13 0.51 10.97 -5.77
N GLN A 14 0.13 11.11 -7.05
CA GLN A 14 1.03 11.24 -8.20
C GLN A 14 2.00 10.05 -8.34
N TRP A 15 1.63 8.89 -7.77
CA TRP A 15 2.39 7.68 -8.00
C TRP A 15 2.28 7.26 -9.45
N THR A 16 3.39 6.88 -10.05
CA THR A 16 3.46 6.41 -11.44
C THR A 16 4.33 5.16 -11.51
N PRO A 17 4.02 4.20 -12.40
CA PRO A 17 4.79 2.97 -12.57
C PRO A 17 6.04 3.21 -13.44
N LEU A 18 6.78 4.31 -13.23
CA LEU A 18 7.94 4.75 -14.04
C LEU A 18 8.84 3.60 -14.50
N ASP A 19 9.07 2.63 -13.61
CA ASP A 19 9.48 1.27 -13.94
C ASP A 19 8.30 0.33 -13.66
N SER A 20 7.85 -0.47 -14.63
CA SER A 20 6.76 -1.44 -14.44
C SER A 20 7.22 -2.72 -13.71
N SER A 21 8.51 -2.86 -13.41
CA SER A 21 9.03 -3.98 -12.64
C SER A 21 8.34 -4.06 -11.28
N GLY A 22 7.92 -5.27 -10.91
CA GLY A 22 7.17 -5.50 -9.68
C GLY A 22 5.74 -4.93 -9.67
N CYS A 23 5.18 -4.47 -10.80
CA CYS A 23 3.76 -4.14 -10.92
C CYS A 23 2.93 -5.33 -11.43
N ALA A 24 1.66 -5.33 -11.07
CA ALA A 24 0.59 -6.08 -11.72
C ALA A 24 -0.34 -5.11 -12.44
N HIS A 25 -1.23 -5.63 -13.29
CA HIS A 25 -2.22 -4.82 -14.01
C HIS A 25 -3.62 -5.19 -13.55
N HIS A 26 -4.43 -4.18 -13.29
CA HIS A 26 -5.84 -4.33 -13.01
C HIS A 26 -6.61 -4.63 -14.32
N THR A 27 -7.87 -5.06 -14.20
CA THR A 27 -8.70 -5.45 -15.37
C THR A 27 -8.98 -4.30 -16.33
N ASP A 28 -8.87 -3.05 -15.85
CA ASP A 28 -8.97 -1.82 -16.65
C ASP A 28 -7.64 -1.38 -17.27
N GLY A 29 -6.57 -2.17 -17.10
CA GLY A 29 -5.24 -1.90 -17.66
C GLY A 29 -4.35 -1.03 -16.77
N ARG A 30 -4.83 -0.46 -15.66
CA ARG A 30 -3.99 0.34 -14.75
C ARG A 30 -2.96 -0.54 -14.04
N ALA A 31 -1.72 -0.07 -14.00
CA ALA A 31 -0.66 -0.74 -13.26
C ALA A 31 -0.72 -0.39 -11.77
N TYR A 32 -0.47 -1.36 -10.90
CA TYR A 32 -0.34 -1.17 -9.46
C TYR A 32 0.82 -2.01 -8.91
N PRO A 33 1.50 -1.58 -7.84
CA PRO A 33 2.65 -2.30 -7.32
C PRO A 33 2.22 -3.59 -6.61
N ARG A 34 2.96 -4.68 -6.82
CA ARG A 34 2.78 -5.93 -6.05
C ARG A 34 3.33 -5.73 -4.63
N ILE A 35 2.93 -6.62 -3.72
CA ILE A 35 3.27 -6.55 -2.30
C ILE A 35 4.78 -6.38 -2.05
N GLU A 36 5.62 -7.11 -2.79
CA GLU A 36 7.09 -7.00 -2.62
C GLU A 36 7.64 -5.63 -3.02
N ARG A 37 7.06 -4.99 -4.06
CA ARG A 37 7.39 -3.61 -4.40
C ARG A 37 6.88 -2.64 -3.35
N ILE A 38 5.64 -2.83 -2.87
CA ILE A 38 5.06 -2.01 -1.81
C ILE A 38 5.96 -2.05 -0.57
N LYS A 39 6.37 -3.24 -0.10
CA LYS A 39 7.29 -3.39 1.05
C LYS A 39 8.59 -2.61 0.84
N ARG A 40 9.15 -2.63 -0.37
CA ARG A 40 10.35 -1.86 -0.72
C ARG A 40 10.09 -0.35 -0.65
N GLU A 41 8.98 0.15 -1.19
CA GLU A 41 8.64 1.58 -1.11
C GLU A 41 8.46 2.05 0.35
N PHE A 42 7.89 1.20 1.21
CA PHE A 42 7.85 1.47 2.66
C PHE A 42 9.25 1.54 3.27
N ALA A 43 10.11 0.56 2.96
CA ALA A 43 11.48 0.50 3.49
C ALA A 43 12.33 1.69 3.02
N GLU A 44 12.22 2.09 1.75
CA GLU A 44 12.87 3.28 1.19
C GLU A 44 12.40 4.57 1.87
N SER A 45 11.18 4.57 2.42
CA SER A 45 10.62 5.68 3.19
C SER A 45 10.93 5.60 4.70
N GLY A 46 11.71 4.61 5.16
CA GLY A 46 12.07 4.43 6.57
C GLY A 46 11.02 3.72 7.42
N PHE A 47 10.06 3.04 6.79
CA PHE A 47 8.99 2.30 7.47
C PHE A 47 9.09 0.79 7.21
N THR A 48 8.61 -0.01 8.17
CA THR A 48 8.45 -1.45 7.99
C THR A 48 6.98 -1.81 7.86
N LEU A 49 6.60 -2.46 6.77
CA LEU A 49 5.23 -2.90 6.49
C LEU A 49 5.02 -4.38 6.83
N GLY A 50 3.96 -4.67 7.58
CA GLY A 50 3.42 -6.01 7.80
C GLY A 50 2.04 -6.17 7.15
N LEU A 51 1.83 -7.28 6.44
CA LEU A 51 0.50 -7.71 5.99
C LEU A 51 0.13 -9.03 6.67
N ARG A 52 -1.11 -9.13 7.15
CA ARG A 52 -1.64 -10.37 7.74
C ARG A 52 -3.09 -10.60 7.33
N HIS A 53 -3.43 -11.85 7.01
CA HIS A 53 -4.83 -12.27 6.87
C HIS A 53 -5.45 -12.47 8.25
N VAL A 54 -6.56 -11.80 8.51
CA VAL A 54 -7.34 -11.89 9.74
C VAL A 54 -8.51 -12.82 9.47
N GLN A 55 -8.27 -14.13 9.65
CA GLN A 55 -9.21 -15.20 9.29
C GLN A 55 -10.62 -15.01 9.85
N LEU A 56 -10.74 -14.52 11.10
CA LEU A 56 -12.04 -14.29 11.76
C LEU A 56 -12.94 -13.30 11.00
N PHE A 57 -12.35 -12.35 10.28
CA PHE A 57 -13.06 -11.32 9.53
C PHE A 57 -12.89 -11.45 8.02
N ASP A 58 -12.21 -12.51 7.57
CA ASP A 58 -11.80 -12.76 6.18
C ASP A 58 -11.29 -11.49 5.45
N CYS A 59 -10.35 -10.81 6.08
CA CYS A 59 -9.76 -9.58 5.55
C CYS A 59 -8.25 -9.54 5.73
N TYR A 60 -7.57 -8.67 5.00
CA TYR A 60 -6.15 -8.43 5.13
C TYR A 60 -5.92 -7.11 5.84
N ARG A 61 -5.08 -7.13 6.87
CA ARG A 61 -4.64 -5.94 7.57
C ARG A 61 -3.20 -5.63 7.16
N ALA A 62 -3.01 -4.44 6.61
CA ALA A 62 -1.70 -3.85 6.37
C ALA A 62 -1.42 -2.86 7.49
N GLU A 63 -0.28 -2.97 8.15
CA GLU A 63 0.15 -2.05 9.21
C GLU A 63 1.63 -1.75 9.08
N TRP A 64 2.02 -0.52 9.40
CA TRP A 64 3.42 -0.11 9.29
C TRP A 64 3.89 0.66 10.53
N ARG A 65 5.20 0.58 10.73
CA ARG A 65 5.91 1.16 11.87
C ARG A 65 7.06 2.01 11.39
N ASP A 66 7.35 3.07 12.14
CA ASP A 66 8.52 3.91 11.93
C ASP A 66 9.82 3.17 12.32
N ALA A 67 10.98 3.82 12.13
CA ALA A 67 12.28 3.26 12.49
C ALA A 67 12.46 2.96 13.98
N SER A 68 11.67 3.59 14.85
CA SER A 68 11.65 3.34 16.30
C SER A 68 10.72 2.18 16.68
N GLY A 69 10.01 1.60 15.71
CA GLY A 69 9.03 0.53 15.92
C GLY A 69 7.65 1.03 16.36
N ASN A 70 7.42 2.34 16.40
CA ASN A 70 6.12 2.90 16.77
C ASN A 70 5.11 2.68 15.65
N PRO A 71 3.86 2.31 15.95
CA PRO A 71 2.80 2.24 14.96
C PRO A 71 2.60 3.60 14.27
N ALA A 72 2.76 3.63 12.95
CA ALA A 72 2.59 4.83 12.14
C ALA A 72 1.27 4.83 11.36
N GLY A 73 0.73 3.65 11.06
CA GLY A 73 -0.61 3.52 10.50
C GLY A 73 -1.03 2.09 10.22
N ALA A 74 -2.31 1.92 9.90
CA ALA A 74 -2.88 0.64 9.52
C ALA A 74 -4.12 0.84 8.65
N VAL A 75 -4.35 -0.10 7.73
CA VAL A 75 -5.56 -0.20 6.90
C VAL A 75 -6.01 -1.65 6.78
N VAL A 76 -7.26 -1.86 6.40
CA VAL A 76 -7.82 -3.18 6.10
C VAL A 76 -8.40 -3.22 4.70
N GLY A 77 -8.20 -4.34 4.00
CA GLY A 77 -8.74 -4.63 2.67
C GLY A 77 -9.32 -6.04 2.62
N ARG A 78 -10.11 -6.36 1.61
CA ARG A 78 -10.65 -7.71 1.42
C ARG A 78 -9.61 -8.65 0.82
N THR A 79 -8.71 -8.12 0.00
CA THR A 79 -7.56 -8.85 -0.55
C THR A 79 -6.24 -8.27 -0.06
N GLU A 80 -5.17 -9.06 -0.18
CA GLU A 80 -3.81 -8.62 0.14
C GLU A 80 -3.41 -7.40 -0.72
N ALA A 81 -3.72 -7.45 -2.02
CA ALA A 81 -3.43 -6.37 -2.96
C ALA A 81 -4.15 -5.07 -2.59
N GLU A 82 -5.44 -5.15 -2.25
CA GLU A 82 -6.21 -3.98 -1.79
C GLU A 82 -5.58 -3.32 -0.57
N ALA A 83 -5.30 -4.12 0.47
CA ALA A 83 -4.73 -3.60 1.71
C ALA A 83 -3.34 -2.99 1.48
N GLY A 84 -2.50 -3.64 0.66
CA GLY A 84 -1.16 -3.16 0.34
C GLY A 84 -1.15 -1.87 -0.49
N VAL A 85 -1.92 -1.83 -1.59
CA VAL A 85 -1.98 -0.65 -2.47
C VAL A 85 -2.56 0.54 -1.71
N TYR A 86 -3.61 0.33 -0.93
CA TYR A 86 -4.20 1.41 -0.15
C TYR A 86 -3.26 1.87 0.97
N ALA A 87 -2.54 0.97 1.65
CA ALA A 87 -1.52 1.36 2.62
C ALA A 87 -0.44 2.27 2.02
N LEU A 88 0.04 1.95 0.82
CA LEU A 88 1.02 2.78 0.13
C LEU A 88 0.47 4.18 -0.19
N SER A 89 -0.78 4.28 -0.62
CA SER A 89 -1.44 5.58 -0.84
C SER A 89 -1.45 6.43 0.45
N GLN A 90 -1.77 5.81 1.60
CA GLN A 90 -1.81 6.50 2.89
C GLN A 90 -0.41 6.94 3.35
N LEU A 91 0.60 6.08 3.20
CA LEU A 91 1.99 6.45 3.48
C LEU A 91 2.39 7.68 2.66
N ARG A 92 2.19 7.63 1.35
CA ARG A 92 2.58 8.74 0.45
C ARG A 92 1.87 10.05 0.80
N ARG A 93 0.58 10.00 1.15
CA ARG A 93 -0.16 11.18 1.66
C ARG A 93 0.45 11.72 2.96
N SER A 94 0.82 10.85 3.90
CA SER A 94 1.42 11.28 5.16
C SER A 94 2.79 11.95 4.98
N LEU A 95 3.60 11.48 4.02
CA LEU A 95 4.90 12.09 3.73
C LEU A 95 4.76 13.51 3.17
N VAL A 96 3.76 13.75 2.31
CA VAL A 96 3.46 15.09 1.78
C VAL A 96 2.91 16.02 2.86
N ALA A 97 2.09 15.52 3.79
CA ALA A 97 1.53 16.34 4.86
C ALA A 97 2.55 16.81 5.91
N VAL A 98 3.73 16.18 5.96
CA VAL A 98 4.85 16.52 6.86
C VAL A 98 5.89 17.42 6.16
N SER A 99 5.68 17.73 4.87
CA SER A 99 6.57 18.56 4.03
C SER A 99 6.37 20.06 4.22
#